data_AF-A0AAI9XSS5-F1
#
_entry.id   AF-A0AAI9XSS5-F1
#
_cell.length_a   1.000
_cell.length_b   1.000
_cell.length_c   1.000
_cell.angle_alpha   90.00
_cell.angle_beta   90.00
_cell.angle_gamma   90.00
#
_symmetry.space_group_name_H-M   'P 1'
#
loop_
_entity.id
_entity.type
_entity.pdbx_description
1 polymer ?
#
loop_
_entity_poly.entity_id
_entity_poly.type
_entity_poly.pdbx_seq_one_letter_code
_entity_poly.pdbx_strand_id
1 'polypeptide(L)'
;MTDAELDLDWQPNGRRPQSTIARSFSQELADIFRLDEPVTDEKLDQRKQNVQSQTSELEALERRIREMEERLKNNNVNKQAATQPAAAAGDAAPALSKEAQEKARSRPGTARQNQPHAPSSANMPPTPTASEGEYEFVGKDDLDDHPPRH
;
A
#
# COMPACT_ATOMS: atom_id res chain seq x y z
N MET A 1 -37.48 -13.18 -25.97
CA MET A 1 -36.01 -13.18 -25.97
C MET A 1 -35.59 -12.38 -24.76
N THR A 2 -35.08 -13.08 -23.76
CA THR A 2 -34.54 -12.47 -22.54
C THR A 2 -33.03 -12.28 -22.72
N ASP A 3 -32.48 -11.27 -22.07
CA ASP A 3 -31.05 -10.92 -22.11
C ASP A 3 -30.14 -12.12 -21.76
N ALA A 4 -30.59 -12.97 -20.82
CA ALA A 4 -29.90 -14.20 -20.43
C ALA A 4 -29.78 -15.24 -21.57
N GLU A 5 -30.68 -15.26 -22.54
CA GLU A 5 -30.59 -16.14 -23.72
C GLU A 5 -29.57 -15.62 -24.74
N LEU A 6 -29.34 -14.30 -24.82
CA LEU A 6 -28.35 -13.71 -25.74
C LEU A 6 -26.91 -13.99 -25.30
N ASP A 7 -26.65 -14.00 -23.99
CA ASP A 7 -25.31 -14.24 -23.43
C ASP A 7 -24.84 -15.69 -23.63
N LEU A 8 -25.76 -16.66 -23.61
CA LEU A 8 -25.45 -18.10 -23.77
C LEU A 8 -24.97 -18.44 -25.19
N ASP A 9 -25.46 -17.73 -26.19
CA ASP A 9 -25.12 -17.94 -27.60
C ASP A 9 -23.88 -17.15 -28.04
N TRP A 10 -23.27 -16.39 -27.13
CA TRP A 10 -22.07 -15.63 -27.42
C TRP A 10 -20.86 -16.55 -27.56
N GLN A 11 -20.47 -16.82 -28.81
CA GLN A 11 -19.20 -17.46 -29.12
C GLN A 11 -18.13 -16.41 -29.44
N PRO A 12 -16.91 -16.55 -28.88
CA PRO A 12 -15.78 -15.71 -29.26
C PRO A 12 -15.38 -16.03 -30.70
N ASN A 13 -16.05 -15.37 -31.65
CA ASN A 13 -15.64 -15.37 -33.03
C ASN A 13 -14.25 -14.73 -33.05
N GLY A 14 -13.20 -15.46 -33.44
CA GLY A 14 -11.79 -15.02 -33.48
C GLY A 14 -11.50 -13.83 -34.42
N ARG A 15 -12.51 -13.01 -34.72
CA ARG A 15 -12.40 -11.72 -35.39
C ARG A 15 -11.98 -10.68 -34.36
N ARG A 16 -10.92 -9.95 -34.70
CA ARG A 16 -10.50 -8.77 -33.94
C ARG A 16 -11.69 -7.80 -33.81
N PRO A 17 -11.95 -7.23 -32.61
CA PRO A 17 -12.98 -6.23 -32.43
C PRO A 17 -12.81 -5.10 -33.46
N GLN A 18 -13.88 -4.68 -34.12
CA GLN A 18 -13.79 -3.66 -35.18
C GLN A 18 -13.69 -2.24 -34.62
N SER A 19 -14.27 -1.98 -33.43
CA SER A 19 -14.23 -0.65 -32.82
C SER A 19 -12.87 -0.37 -32.16
N THR A 20 -12.39 0.87 -32.32
CA THR A 20 -11.13 1.33 -31.73
C THR A 20 -11.16 1.27 -30.20
N ILE A 21 -12.29 1.64 -29.58
CA ILE A 21 -12.48 1.59 -28.12
C ILE A 21 -12.45 0.15 -27.59
N ALA A 22 -13.09 -0.80 -28.27
CA ALA A 22 -13.03 -2.19 -27.81
C ALA A 22 -11.64 -2.79 -28.01
N ARG A 23 -10.89 -2.36 -29.03
CA ARG A 23 -9.48 -2.75 -29.20
C ARG A 23 -8.62 -2.25 -28.03
N SER A 24 -8.70 -0.96 -27.68
CA SER A 24 -7.93 -0.42 -26.55
C SER A 24 -8.33 -1.07 -25.23
N PHE A 25 -9.62 -1.24 -24.99
CA PHE A 25 -10.13 -1.92 -23.80
C PHE A 25 -9.68 -3.39 -23.72
N SER A 26 -9.76 -4.14 -24.83
CA SER A 26 -9.26 -5.52 -24.88
C SER A 26 -7.75 -5.62 -24.64
N GLN A 27 -6.99 -4.63 -25.10
CA GLN A 27 -5.54 -4.58 -24.90
C GLN A 27 -5.19 -4.28 -23.43
N GLU A 28 -5.93 -3.39 -22.78
CA GLU A 28 -5.80 -3.15 -21.34
C GLU A 28 -6.12 -4.40 -20.52
N LEU A 29 -7.18 -5.14 -20.88
CA LEU A 29 -7.49 -6.41 -20.22
C LEU A 29 -6.40 -7.47 -20.45
N ALA A 30 -5.89 -7.58 -21.68
CA ALA A 30 -4.80 -8.49 -21.99
C ALA A 30 -3.53 -8.17 -21.19
N ASP A 31 -3.24 -6.89 -20.92
CA ASP A 31 -2.11 -6.45 -20.09
C ASP A 31 -2.34 -6.69 -18.59
N ILE A 32 -3.52 -6.30 -18.07
CA ILE A 32 -3.90 -6.51 -16.65
C ILE A 32 -3.81 -7.99 -16.29
N PHE A 33 -4.39 -8.85 -17.12
CA PHE A 33 -4.40 -10.29 -16.91
C PHE A 33 -3.17 -10.99 -17.49
N ARG A 34 -2.25 -10.24 -18.12
CA ARG A 34 -1.05 -10.76 -18.80
C ARG A 34 -1.37 -11.96 -19.69
N LEU A 35 -2.48 -11.90 -20.42
CA LEU A 35 -2.98 -13.01 -21.25
C LEU A 35 -1.98 -13.42 -22.35
N ASP A 36 -1.07 -12.50 -22.72
CA ASP A 36 0.01 -12.74 -23.68
C ASP A 36 1.22 -13.48 -23.07
N GLU A 37 1.36 -13.49 -21.74
CA GLU A 37 2.40 -14.25 -21.04
C GLU A 37 1.77 -15.51 -20.43
N PRO A 38 1.89 -16.70 -21.06
CA PRO A 38 1.39 -17.91 -20.46
C PRO A 38 2.11 -18.11 -19.12
N VAL A 39 1.32 -18.08 -18.05
CA VAL A 39 1.76 -18.46 -16.71
C VAL A 39 1.88 -19.97 -16.72
N THR A 40 3.10 -20.46 -16.92
CA THR A 40 3.40 -21.89 -16.78
C THR A 40 3.45 -22.24 -15.29
N ASP A 41 3.11 -23.49 -14.96
CA ASP A 41 3.21 -24.00 -13.58
C ASP A 41 4.62 -23.78 -12.99
N GLU A 42 5.65 -23.89 -13.83
CA GLU A 42 7.04 -23.61 -13.46
C GLU A 42 7.27 -22.17 -12.97
N LYS A 43 6.68 -21.18 -13.64
CA LYS A 43 6.77 -19.77 -13.22
C LYS A 43 6.04 -19.53 -11.91
N LEU A 44 4.92 -20.22 -11.68
CA LEU A 44 4.21 -20.16 -10.40
C LEU A 44 5.05 -20.76 -9.29
N ASP A 45 5.67 -21.91 -9.51
CA ASP A 45 6.49 -22.57 -8.50
C ASP A 45 7.76 -21.79 -8.19
N GLN A 46 8.41 -21.18 -9.18
CA GLN A 46 9.50 -20.23 -8.94
C GLN A 46 9.06 -19.03 -8.11
N ARG A 47 7.89 -18.43 -8.41
CA ARG A 47 7.37 -17.31 -7.61
C ARG A 47 7.07 -17.74 -6.18
N LYS A 48 6.47 -18.93 -5.98
CA LYS A 48 6.22 -19.48 -4.63
C LYS A 48 7.52 -19.69 -3.87
N GLN A 49 8.54 -20.29 -4.48
CA GLN A 49 9.85 -20.49 -3.85
C GLN A 49 10.50 -19.16 -3.46
N ASN A 50 10.46 -18.16 -4.33
CA ASN A 50 11.00 -16.84 -4.05
C ASN A 50 10.28 -16.17 -2.87
N VAL A 51 8.95 -16.24 -2.84
CA VAL A 51 8.15 -15.69 -1.73
C VAL A 51 8.48 -16.43 -0.43
N GLN A 52 8.52 -17.77 -0.45
CA GLN A 52 8.89 -18.57 0.73
C GLN A 52 10.27 -18.22 1.26
N SER A 53 11.27 -18.07 0.37
CA SER A 53 12.62 -17.65 0.73
C SER A 53 12.59 -16.28 1.43
N GLN A 54 11.92 -15.30 0.83
CA GLN A 54 11.80 -13.96 1.40
C GLN A 54 11.08 -13.98 2.76
N THR A 55 10.01 -14.78 2.91
CA THR A 55 9.30 -14.92 4.18
C THR A 55 10.21 -15.48 5.28
N SER A 56 11.00 -16.51 4.98
CA SER A 56 11.94 -17.07 5.96
C SER A 56 13.05 -16.09 6.35
N GLU A 57 13.54 -15.27 5.41
CA GLU A 57 14.51 -14.22 5.69
C GLU A 57 13.91 -13.12 6.60
N LEU A 58 12.67 -12.70 6.31
CA LEU A 58 11.95 -11.74 7.14
C LEU A 58 11.73 -12.27 8.56
N GLU A 59 11.32 -13.52 8.72
CA GLU A 59 11.16 -14.13 10.05
C GLU A 59 12.47 -14.16 10.82
N ALA A 60 13.59 -14.49 10.16
CA ALA A 60 14.90 -14.47 10.79
C ALA A 60 15.30 -13.05 11.24
N LEU A 61 15.01 -12.03 10.43
CA LEU A 61 15.25 -10.63 10.76
C LEU A 61 14.37 -10.17 11.94
N GLU A 62 13.09 -10.52 11.95
CA GLU A 62 12.17 -10.21 13.04
C GLU A 62 12.62 -10.84 14.37
N ARG A 63 13.06 -12.11 14.34
CA ARG A 63 13.60 -12.78 15.53
C ARG A 63 14.84 -12.07 16.05
N ARG A 64 15.75 -11.68 15.16
CA ARG A 64 16.97 -10.96 15.53
C ARG A 64 16.67 -9.58 16.11
N ILE A 65 15.72 -8.84 15.52
CA ILE A 65 15.28 -7.54 16.04
C ILE A 65 14.69 -7.72 17.44
N ARG A 66 13.80 -8.70 17.64
CA ARG A 66 13.19 -8.98 18.94
C ARG A 66 14.23 -9.33 20.01
N GLU A 67 15.23 -10.13 19.67
CA GLU A 67 16.35 -10.44 20.59
C GLU A 67 17.14 -9.17 20.96
N MET A 68 17.47 -8.33 19.98
CA MET A 68 18.19 -7.08 20.23
C MET A 68 17.36 -6.09 21.06
N GLU A 69 16.05 -6.02 20.82
CA GLU A 69 15.12 -5.21 21.61
C GLU A 69 15.04 -5.68 23.05
N GLU A 70 14.96 -7.00 23.29
CA GLU A 70 14.96 -7.57 24.63
C GLU A 70 16.28 -7.26 25.37
N ARG A 71 17.42 -7.41 24.68
CA ARG A 71 18.73 -7.05 25.24
C ARG A 71 18.82 -5.56 25.58
N LEU A 72 18.30 -4.68 24.71
CA LEU A 72 18.29 -3.24 24.96
C LEU A 72 17.34 -2.89 26.11
N LYS A 73 16.17 -3.52 26.18
CA LYS A 73 15.21 -3.34 27.27
C LYS A 73 15.80 -3.78 28.60
N ASN A 74 16.42 -4.96 28.66
CA ASN A 74 17.08 -5.45 29.86
C ASN A 74 18.26 -4.56 30.27
N ASN A 75 19.05 -4.05 29.31
CA ASN A 75 20.12 -3.10 29.58
C ASN A 75 19.59 -1.74 30.07
N ASN A 76 18.50 -1.23 29.49
CA ASN A 76 17.85 0.00 29.95
C ASN A 76 17.22 -0.17 31.34
N VAL A 77 16.58 -1.31 31.63
CA VAL A 77 16.07 -1.65 32.97
C VAL A 77 17.21 -1.74 33.97
N ASN A 78 18.34 -2.35 33.60
CA ASN A 78 19.51 -2.44 34.47
C ASN A 78 20.19 -1.08 34.71
N LYS A 79 20.17 -0.17 33.71
CA LYS A 79 20.61 1.22 33.85
C LYS A 79 19.67 2.07 34.72
N GLN A 80 18.36 1.85 34.64
CA GLN A 80 17.36 2.50 35.51
C GLN A 80 17.40 1.95 36.95
N ALA A 81 17.74 0.67 37.14
CA ALA A 81 17.97 0.09 38.47
C ALA A 81 19.29 0.60 39.10
N ALA A 82 20.29 0.96 38.31
CA ALA A 82 21.55 1.57 38.76
C ALA A 82 21.43 3.08 39.07
N THR A 83 20.29 3.72 38.81
CA THR A 83 19.98 5.08 39.27
C THR A 83 19.16 5.05 40.55
N GLN A 84 19.68 4.44 41.60
CA GLN A 84 19.37 4.85 42.97
C GLN A 84 20.49 5.80 43.44
N PRO A 85 20.19 7.03 43.88
CA PRO A 85 21.23 7.96 44.27
C PRO A 85 21.80 7.52 45.63
N ALA A 86 22.99 6.94 45.63
CA ALA A 86 23.87 6.99 46.79
C ALA A 86 24.39 8.42 46.90
N ALA A 87 23.91 9.15 47.90
CA ALA A 87 24.45 10.44 48.27
C ALA A 87 25.92 10.31 48.70
N ALA A 88 26.84 10.92 47.95
CA ALA A 88 28.08 11.51 48.47
C ALA A 88 28.87 12.25 47.36
N ALA A 89 28.97 13.57 47.54
CA ALA A 89 30.06 14.49 47.20
C ALA A 89 31.05 14.17 46.06
N GLY A 90 31.21 15.13 45.14
CA GLY A 90 32.47 15.30 44.41
C GLY A 90 32.38 15.86 42.99
N ASP A 91 32.55 17.18 42.91
CA ASP A 91 33.28 17.93 41.87
C ASP A 91 32.75 18.18 40.44
N ALA A 92 32.83 19.48 40.12
CA ALA A 92 33.13 20.14 38.84
C ALA A 92 32.31 19.81 37.58
N ALA A 93 31.38 20.71 37.26
CA ALA A 93 30.87 20.92 35.91
C ALA A 93 31.93 21.57 35.00
N PRO A 94 32.16 21.08 33.77
CA PRO A 94 32.59 21.94 32.68
C PRO A 94 31.36 22.37 31.89
N ALA A 95 31.07 23.67 31.92
CA ALA A 95 30.08 24.29 31.05
C ALA A 95 30.54 24.16 29.59
N LEU A 96 29.86 23.30 28.81
CA LEU A 96 30.01 23.23 27.36
C LEU A 96 29.05 24.25 26.72
N SER A 97 29.67 25.34 26.26
CA SER A 97 29.31 26.28 25.18
C SER A 97 27.90 26.23 24.58
N LYS A 98 27.26 27.41 24.57
CA LYS A 98 25.95 27.70 23.94
C LYS A 98 25.97 27.65 22.40
N GLU A 99 27.12 27.50 21.76
CA GLU A 99 27.26 27.51 20.30
C GLU A 99 26.73 26.25 19.56
N ALA A 100 26.52 25.12 20.25
CA ALA A 100 26.04 23.90 19.58
C ALA A 100 24.52 23.87 19.34
N GLN A 101 23.76 24.75 20.00
CA GLN A 101 22.28 24.71 19.99
C GLN A 101 21.64 25.59 18.90
N GLU A 102 22.41 26.51 18.28
CA GLU A 102 21.92 27.37 17.20
C GLU A 102 21.83 26.66 15.85
N LYS A 103 22.60 25.58 15.63
CA LYS A 103 22.59 24.87 14.34
C LYS A 103 21.40 23.91 14.15
N ALA A 104 20.57 23.75 15.18
CA ALA A 104 19.38 22.90 15.15
C ALA A 104 18.06 23.66 14.87
N ARG A 105 18.10 24.98 14.62
CA ARG A 105 16.89 25.80 14.38
C ARG A 105 16.56 26.11 12.92
N SER A 106 17.24 25.53 11.96
CA SER A 106 16.97 25.79 10.52
C SER A 106 16.24 24.63 9.84
N ARG A 107 14.93 24.49 10.11
CA ARG A 107 13.95 23.95 9.15
C ARG A 107 12.64 24.69 9.39
N PRO A 108 12.19 25.57 8.48
CA PRO A 108 11.29 25.08 7.41
C PRO A 108 11.29 25.93 6.11
N GLY A 109 10.90 25.32 4.98
CA GLY A 109 10.26 26.04 3.88
C GLY A 109 11.10 26.44 2.65
N THR A 110 10.77 25.77 1.54
CA THR A 110 10.82 26.23 0.14
C THR A 110 12.17 26.31 -0.61
N ALA A 111 12.06 26.03 -1.92
CA ALA A 111 13.05 26.24 -2.99
C ALA A 111 14.09 25.13 -3.25
N ARG A 112 13.68 24.04 -3.91
CA ARG A 112 14.51 23.48 -4.99
C ARG A 112 13.99 24.03 -6.32
N GLN A 113 14.50 25.20 -6.68
CA GLN A 113 14.36 25.87 -7.98
C GLN A 113 15.17 25.11 -9.05
N ASN A 114 14.77 23.88 -9.40
CA ASN A 114 15.22 23.16 -10.61
C ASN A 114 14.50 21.80 -10.75
N GLN A 115 13.17 21.82 -10.87
CA GLN A 115 12.40 20.69 -11.41
C GLN A 115 11.97 21.09 -12.83
N PRO A 116 12.24 20.29 -13.87
CA PRO A 116 11.70 20.54 -15.20
C PRO A 116 10.17 20.48 -15.15
N HIS A 117 9.51 21.35 -15.91
CA HIS A 117 8.05 21.44 -15.95
C HIS A 117 7.48 20.09 -16.38
N ALA A 118 6.56 19.55 -15.57
CA ALA A 118 5.79 18.37 -15.95
C ALA A 118 5.02 18.67 -17.25
N PRO A 119 4.99 17.74 -18.23
CA PRO A 119 4.24 17.94 -19.45
C PRO A 119 2.74 18.08 -19.11
N SER A 120 2.26 19.30 -19.36
CA SER A 120 0.88 19.71 -19.63
C SER A 120 -0.22 18.72 -19.25
N SER A 121 -1.00 19.09 -18.22
CA SER A 121 -2.29 18.52 -17.81
C SER A 121 -3.40 18.65 -18.88
N ALA A 122 -3.06 18.82 -20.16
CA ALA A 122 -4.00 19.13 -21.24
C ALA A 122 -4.60 17.90 -21.95
N ASN A 123 -4.13 16.69 -21.65
CA ASN A 123 -4.59 15.44 -22.28
C ASN A 123 -5.33 14.48 -21.33
N MET A 124 -5.64 14.91 -20.12
CA MET A 124 -6.46 14.10 -19.22
C MET A 124 -7.95 14.32 -19.57
N PRO A 125 -8.76 13.24 -19.71
CA PRO A 125 -10.21 13.41 -19.70
C PRO A 125 -10.60 14.15 -18.41
N PRO A 126 -11.62 15.03 -18.43
CA PRO A 126 -12.07 15.68 -17.21
C PRO A 126 -12.37 14.60 -16.17
N THR A 127 -11.86 14.77 -14.95
CA THR A 127 -12.28 13.95 -13.82
C THR A 127 -13.81 13.94 -13.80
N PRO A 128 -14.46 12.78 -13.90
CA PRO A 128 -15.90 12.73 -13.73
C PRO A 128 -16.21 13.34 -12.37
N THR A 129 -16.99 14.43 -12.37
CA THR A 129 -17.54 15.00 -11.15
C THR A 129 -18.26 13.88 -10.43
N ALA A 130 -18.13 13.77 -9.11
CA ALA A 130 -18.89 12.80 -8.33
C ALA A 130 -20.36 12.93 -8.73
N SER A 131 -20.88 11.92 -9.44
CA SER A 131 -22.30 11.79 -9.67
C SER A 131 -22.89 11.55 -8.30
N GLU A 132 -23.55 12.58 -7.74
CA GLU A 132 -24.48 12.40 -6.63
C GLU A 132 -25.67 11.59 -7.16
N GLY A 133 -25.45 10.29 -7.36
CA GLY A 133 -26.54 9.33 -7.37
C GLY A 133 -26.98 9.17 -5.92
N GLU A 134 -28.27 9.36 -5.66
CA GLU A 134 -28.85 9.07 -4.35
C GLU A 134 -28.61 7.58 -4.05
N TYR A 135 -27.67 7.30 -3.16
CA TYR A 135 -27.46 5.94 -2.65
C TYR A 135 -28.51 5.70 -1.58
N GLU A 136 -29.58 4.98 -1.93
CA GLU A 136 -30.53 4.47 -0.95
C GLU A 136 -29.85 3.35 -0.16
N PHE A 137 -29.61 3.59 1.14
CA PHE A 137 -29.06 2.59 2.04
C PHE A 137 -30.15 1.57 2.35
N VAL A 138 -30.14 0.45 1.63
CA VAL A 138 -31.02 -0.69 1.92
C VAL A 138 -30.52 -1.36 3.19
N GLY A 139 -31.28 -1.20 4.27
CA GLY A 139 -30.98 -1.84 5.55
C GLY A 139 -31.20 -3.35 5.47
N LYS A 140 -30.59 -4.10 6.39
CA LYS A 140 -30.82 -5.55 6.50
C LYS A 140 -32.30 -5.91 6.72
N ASP A 141 -33.08 -4.97 7.26
CA ASP A 141 -34.51 -5.11 7.52
C ASP A 141 -35.38 -5.01 6.25
N ASP A 142 -34.87 -4.42 5.16
CA ASP A 142 -35.59 -4.32 3.86
C ASP A 142 -35.40 -5.57 2.98
N LEU A 143 -34.49 -6.48 3.38
CA LEU A 143 -34.22 -7.73 2.65
C LEU A 143 -35.19 -8.87 3.01
N ASP A 144 -36.00 -8.68 4.06
CA ASP A 144 -36.99 -9.66 4.50
C ASP A 144 -38.27 -9.53 3.64
N ASP A 145 -38.20 -10.11 2.46
CA ASP A 145 -39.33 -10.38 1.57
C ASP A 145 -40.37 -11.23 2.32
N HIS A 146 -41.36 -10.57 2.92
CA HIS A 146 -42.47 -11.26 3.56
C HIS A 146 -43.34 -11.87 2.46
N PRO A 147 -43.54 -13.20 2.43
CA PRO A 147 -44.38 -13.80 1.40
C PRO A 147 -45.83 -13.30 1.57
N PRO A 148 -46.56 -13.07 0.46
CA PRO A 148 -47.92 -12.56 0.53
C PRO A 148 -48.79 -13.55 1.31
N ARG A 149 -49.44 -13.07 2.37
CA ARG A 149 -50.51 -13.82 3.02
C ARG A 149 -51.75 -13.78 2.11
N HIS A 150 -52.21 -14.97 1.74
CA HIS A 150 -53.44 -15.24 0.99
C HIS A 150 -54.67 -14.57 1.60
#